data_AF-A0AAW0LV70-F1
#
_entry.id   AF-A0AAW0LV70-F1
#
_cell.length_a   1.000
_cell.length_b   1.000
_cell.length_c   1.000
_cell.angle_alpha   90.00
_cell.angle_beta   90.00
_cell.angle_gamma   90.00
#
_symmetry.space_group_name_H-M   'P 1'
#
loop_
_entity.id
_entity.type
_entity.pdbx_description
1 polymer ?
#
loop_
_entity_poly.entity_id
_entity_poly.type
_entity_poly.pdbx_seq_one_letter_code
_entity_poly.pdbx_strand_id
1 'polypeptide(L)'
;MIAPGLYAPVHQHFFIARMDMAGGEAFNQVVEVDVKAEEPGENNVHNNALYAEERLLKSELEAMRDCSPLSAHHWIARGLIGHNTP
;
A
#
# COMPACT_ATOMS: atom_id res chain seq x y z
N MET A 1 -0.07 -27.62 22.29
CA MET A 1 -0.98 -28.77 22.50
C MET A 1 -2.29 -28.21 23.02
N ILE A 2 -3.42 -28.47 22.35
CA ILE A 2 -4.71 -27.83 22.66
C ILE A 2 -5.45 -28.58 23.77
N ALA A 3 -5.35 -29.92 23.81
CA ALA A 3 -5.81 -30.78 24.89
C ALA A 3 -5.13 -32.17 24.80
N PRO A 4 -5.12 -32.99 25.87
CA PRO A 4 -4.61 -34.35 25.81
C PRO A 4 -5.29 -35.17 24.71
N GLY A 5 -4.48 -35.80 23.85
CA GLY A 5 -4.97 -36.58 22.71
C GLY A 5 -5.51 -35.77 21.53
N LEU A 6 -5.51 -34.43 21.60
CA LEU A 6 -6.02 -33.57 20.52
C LEU A 6 -4.87 -32.82 19.82
N TYR A 7 -4.66 -33.20 18.55
CA TYR A 7 -3.70 -32.56 17.65
C TYR A 7 -4.39 -31.53 16.77
N ALA A 8 -3.90 -30.30 16.80
CA ALA A 8 -4.32 -29.22 15.90
C ALA A 8 -3.08 -28.75 15.12
N PRO A 9 -2.96 -29.13 13.82
CA PRO A 9 -1.88 -28.65 12.97
C PRO A 9 -1.98 -27.15 12.73
N VAL A 10 -0.82 -26.49 12.66
CA VAL A 10 -0.73 -25.11 12.17
C VAL A 10 -1.17 -25.08 10.70
N HIS A 11 -2.10 -24.20 10.37
CA HIS A 11 -2.60 -23.97 9.02
C HIS A 11 -2.84 -22.46 8.82
N GLN A 12 -2.98 -22.05 7.57
CA GLN A 12 -3.23 -20.66 7.20
C GLN A 12 -4.59 -20.53 6.50
N HIS A 13 -5.29 -19.43 6.78
CA HIS A 13 -6.50 -19.04 6.07
C HIS A 13 -6.19 -17.80 5.24
N PHE A 14 -6.37 -17.92 3.93
CA PHE A 14 -6.24 -16.80 3.00
C PHE A 14 -7.62 -16.38 2.53
N PHE A 15 -7.84 -15.06 2.46
CA PHE A 15 -9.08 -14.47 1.97
C PHE A 15 -8.77 -13.60 0.75
N ILE A 16 -9.71 -13.53 -0.19
CA ILE A 16 -9.61 -12.70 -1.38
C ILE A 16 -10.81 -11.76 -1.42
N ALA A 17 -10.54 -10.47 -1.46
CA ALA A 17 -11.55 -9.45 -1.69
C ALA A 17 -11.46 -8.99 -3.16
N ARG A 18 -12.55 -9.17 -3.92
CA ARG A 18 -12.70 -8.56 -5.24
C ARG A 18 -13.44 -7.24 -5.07
N MET A 19 -12.75 -6.14 -5.36
CA MET A 19 -13.31 -4.79 -5.28
C MET A 19 -13.36 -4.20 -6.70
N ASP A 20 -14.56 -3.91 -7.17
CA ASP A 20 -14.79 -3.18 -8.43
C ASP A 20 -14.87 -1.69 -8.11
N MET A 21 -13.77 -0.96 -8.37
CA MET A 21 -13.61 0.41 -7.92
C MET A 21 -14.42 1.35 -8.82
N ALA A 22 -15.37 2.08 -8.24
CA ALA A 22 -16.24 3.05 -8.94
C ALA A 22 -16.14 4.46 -8.32
N GLY A 23 -14.91 4.96 -8.15
CA GLY A 23 -14.62 6.27 -7.55
C GLY A 23 -14.43 7.40 -8.57
N GLY A 24 -15.49 7.79 -9.31
CA GLY A 24 -15.47 8.87 -10.30
C GLY A 24 -15.73 8.42 -11.75
N GLU A 25 -15.42 9.27 -12.74
CA GLU A 25 -15.52 8.93 -14.17
C GLU A 25 -14.58 7.77 -14.57
N ALA A 26 -14.79 7.22 -15.78
CA ALA A 26 -14.36 5.91 -16.30
C ALA A 26 -12.87 5.52 -16.25
N PHE A 27 -11.99 6.32 -15.64
CA PHE A 27 -10.55 6.12 -15.62
C PHE A 27 -10.00 6.15 -14.19
N ASN A 28 -10.23 5.07 -13.47
CA ASN A 28 -9.64 4.85 -12.15
C ASN A 28 -8.18 4.40 -12.28
N GLN A 29 -7.36 4.85 -11.34
CA GLN A 29 -5.96 4.49 -11.20
C GLN A 29 -5.71 3.96 -9.79
N VAL A 30 -4.74 3.06 -9.67
CA VAL A 30 -4.22 2.61 -8.38
C VAL A 30 -2.83 3.18 -8.19
N VAL A 31 -2.66 3.89 -7.07
CA VAL A 31 -1.38 4.45 -6.65
C VAL A 31 -0.94 3.74 -5.38
N GLU A 32 0.30 3.28 -5.41
CA GLU A 32 1.01 2.77 -4.26
C GLU A 32 1.67 3.92 -3.51
N VAL A 33 1.56 3.94 -2.18
CA VAL A 33 2.10 5.01 -1.35
C VAL A 33 2.96 4.41 -0.24
N ASP A 34 4.21 4.85 -0.18
CA ASP A 34 5.18 4.51 0.85
C ASP A 34 5.57 5.74 1.67
N VAL A 35 5.82 5.56 2.96
CA VAL A 35 6.49 6.57 3.78
C VAL A 35 8.00 6.40 3.66
N LYS A 36 8.70 7.50 3.34
CA LYS A 36 10.16 7.58 3.27
C LYS A 36 10.68 8.60 4.28
N ALA A 37 11.80 8.27 4.92
CA ALA A 37 12.58 9.28 5.64
C ALA A 37 13.40 10.07 4.61
N GLU A 38 13.50 11.38 4.80
CA GLU A 38 14.40 12.22 4.00
C GLU A 38 15.85 11.94 4.41
N GLU A 39 16.77 12.00 3.44
CA GLU A 39 18.19 11.78 3.72
C GLU A 39 18.75 12.90 4.62
N PRO A 40 19.77 12.63 5.44
CA PRO A 40 20.46 13.67 6.18
C PRO A 40 21.08 14.73 5.26
N GLY A 41 20.95 16.01 5.62
CA GLY A 41 21.54 17.09 4.83
C GLY A 41 21.17 18.49 5.30
N GLU A 42 21.62 19.51 4.58
CA GLU A 42 21.34 20.92 4.90
C GLU A 42 19.83 21.23 4.94
N ASN A 43 19.02 20.50 4.15
CA ASN A 43 17.56 20.62 4.14
C ASN A 43 16.85 19.74 5.19
N ASN A 44 17.58 18.91 5.93
CA ASN A 44 17.07 17.98 6.95
C ASN A 44 18.07 17.85 8.12
N VAL A 45 18.50 18.98 8.68
CA VAL A 45 19.59 19.04 9.68
C VAL A 45 19.30 18.26 10.97
N HIS A 46 18.03 17.97 11.23
CA HIS A 46 17.58 17.24 12.42
C HIS A 46 17.20 15.78 12.14
N ASN A 47 17.35 15.29 10.90
CA ASN A 47 17.03 13.91 10.48
C ASN A 47 15.63 13.45 10.89
N ASN A 48 14.67 14.37 10.87
CA ASN A 48 13.30 14.14 11.33
C ASN A 48 12.25 14.35 10.23
N ALA A 49 12.67 14.74 9.03
CA ALA A 49 11.77 14.89 7.89
C ALA A 49 11.42 13.51 7.29
N LEU A 50 10.15 13.39 6.89
CA LEU A 50 9.58 12.23 6.22
C LEU A 50 8.55 12.70 5.18
N TYR A 51 8.36 11.92 4.14
CA TYR A 51 7.43 12.22 3.06
C TYR A 51 6.71 10.97 2.54
N ALA A 52 5.59 11.19 1.87
CA ALA A 52 4.88 10.14 1.14
C ALA A 52 5.42 10.09 -0.30
N GLU A 53 5.92 8.93 -0.70
CA GLU A 53 6.31 8.65 -2.08
C GLU A 53 5.16 7.93 -2.79
N GLU A 54 4.61 8.55 -3.83
CA GLU A 54 3.56 7.96 -4.66
C GLU A 54 4.16 7.26 -5.89
N ARG A 55 3.69 6.04 -6.16
CA ARG A 55 4.00 5.28 -7.38
C ARG A 55 2.72 4.83 -8.07
N LEU A 56 2.45 5.40 -9.24
CA LEU A 56 1.35 4.95 -10.09
C LEU A 56 1.66 3.56 -10.68
N LEU A 57 0.73 2.62 -10.52
CA LEU A 57 0.81 1.29 -11.13
C LEU A 57 0.22 1.37 -12.54
N LYS A 58 1.08 1.29 -13.57
CA LYS A 58 0.70 1.57 -14.97
C LYS A 58 0.29 0.34 -15.76
N SER A 59 0.58 -0.84 -15.24
CA SER A 59 0.24 -2.13 -15.86
C SER A 59 -0.17 -3.16 -14.82
N GLU A 60 -0.87 -4.20 -15.27
CA GLU A 60 -1.27 -5.32 -14.42
C GLU A 60 -0.07 -6.03 -13.78
N LEU A 61 1.05 -6.12 -14.51
CA LEU A 61 2.28 -6.72 -14.01
C LEU A 61 2.89 -5.90 -12.88
N GLU A 62 2.88 -4.57 -13.00
CA GLU A 62 3.33 -3.68 -11.92
C GLU A 62 2.41 -3.73 -10.70
N ALA A 63 1.13 -4.07 -10.87
CA ALA A 63 0.11 -4.13 -9.82
C ALA A 63 0.14 -5.42 -8.98
N MET A 64 1.06 -6.36 -9.28
CA MET A 64 1.33 -7.51 -8.41
C MET A 64 2.23 -7.09 -7.24
N ARG A 65 1.63 -6.82 -6.07
CA ARG A 65 2.32 -6.21 -4.93
C ARG A 65 2.24 -7.08 -3.68
N ASP A 66 3.35 -7.12 -2.95
CA ASP A 66 3.39 -7.57 -1.56
C ASP A 66 3.08 -6.40 -0.61
N CYS A 67 2.70 -6.72 0.63
CA CYS A 67 2.58 -5.73 1.68
C CYS A 67 3.97 -5.36 2.25
N SER A 68 4.18 -4.08 2.55
CA SER A 68 5.34 -3.60 3.29
C SER A 68 4.91 -2.80 4.54
N PRO A 69 4.69 -3.47 5.70
CA PRO A 69 4.22 -2.79 6.91
C PRO A 69 5.20 -1.75 7.45
N LEU A 70 6.49 -1.91 7.19
CA LEU A 70 7.55 -1.01 7.68
C LEU A 70 7.52 0.37 7.00
N SER A 71 7.00 0.46 5.77
CA SER A 71 6.84 1.73 5.05
C SER A 71 5.44 2.31 5.15
N ALA A 72 4.59 1.77 6.05
CA ALA A 72 3.16 2.09 6.09
C ALA A 72 2.50 2.00 4.69
N HIS A 73 2.95 1.02 3.90
CA HIS A 73 2.55 0.80 2.52
C HIS A 73 1.05 0.66 2.39
N HIS A 74 0.44 1.47 1.53
CA HIS A 74 -0.98 1.37 1.21
C HIS A 74 -1.27 1.74 -0.24
N TRP A 75 -2.52 1.51 -0.66
CA TRP A 75 -2.97 1.81 -2.01
C TRP A 75 -4.14 2.79 -1.99
N ILE A 76 -4.13 3.72 -2.94
CA ILE A 76 -5.20 4.67 -3.20
C ILE A 76 -5.78 4.36 -4.58
N ALA A 77 -7.08 4.08 -4.62
CA ALA A 77 -7.84 4.08 -5.88
C ALA A 77 -8.42 5.48 -6.11
N ARG A 78 -8.07 6.13 -7.23
CA ARG A 78 -8.48 7.51 -7.54
C ARG A 78 -8.90 7.69 -8.99
N GLY A 79 -9.87 8.56 -9.24
CA GLY A 79 -10.27 8.99 -10.59
C GLY A 79 -9.41 10.16 -11.11
N LEU A 80 -9.21 10.24 -12.42
CA LEU A 80 -8.36 11.25 -13.08
C LEU A 80 -8.79 12.71 -12.89
N ILE A 81 -10.07 12.99 -12.63
CA ILE A 81 -10.63 14.36 -12.64
C ILE A 81 -10.76 14.96 -11.22
N GLY A 82 -10.36 14.23 -10.17
CA GLY A 82 -10.50 14.65 -8.78
C GLY A 82 -9.24 15.17 -8.09
N HIS A 83 -8.08 15.16 -8.75
CA HIS A 83 -6.83 15.61 -8.13
C HIS A 83 -6.65 17.13 -8.33
N ASN A 84 -6.85 17.88 -7.24
CA ASN A 84 -6.03 19.07 -7.04
C ASN A 84 -4.59 18.58 -6.89
N THR A 85 -3.79 18.74 -7.94
CA THR A 85 -2.34 18.86 -7.78
C THR A 85 -2.09 20.06 -6.85
N PRO A 86 -1.22 19.95 -5.83
CA PRO A 86 -0.64 21.15 -5.23
C PRO A 86 0.10 21.99 -6.28
#